data_AF-A0AAJ2H2X8-F1
#
_entry.id   AF-A0AAJ2H2X8-F1
#
_cell.length_a   1.000
_cell.length_b   1.000
_cell.length_c   1.000
_cell.angle_alpha   90.00
_cell.angle_beta   90.00
_cell.angle_gamma   90.00
#
_symmetry.space_group_name_H-M   'P 1'
#
loop_
_entity.id
_entity.type
_entity.pdbx_description
1 polymer ?
#
loop_
_entity_poly.entity_id
_entity_poly.type
_entity_poly.pdbx_seq_one_letter_code
_entity_poly.pdbx_strand_id
1 'polypeptide(L)'
;MENHILLLTLEQKRQGKHVVLAYNQGKSTDKNDQYVIPWLNLRKVRPQFLRDSIFYCCLLWNMACKSVKYDVVHIHGAWSAFIWGNIIANVSKSTVRVASIHGSLKTSLFWQKVYRWCLKSYQIIYCTGSAEAKFLISIGLKQVRWQSSGIR
;
A
#
# COMPACT_ATOMS: atom_id res chain seq x y z
N MET A 1 9.40 -0.93 9.17
CA MET A 1 8.44 -1.85 8.52
C MET A 1 7.39 -2.21 9.55
N GLU A 2 6.11 -2.25 9.18
CA GLU A 2 5.05 -2.69 10.10
C GLU A 2 5.04 -4.22 10.16
N ASN A 3 4.85 -4.78 11.36
CA ASN A 3 4.98 -6.23 11.59
C ASN A 3 4.02 -7.06 10.72
N HIS A 4 2.80 -6.60 10.47
CA HIS A 4 1.86 -7.33 9.62
C HIS A 4 2.35 -7.41 8.16
N ILE A 5 2.97 -6.35 7.64
CA ILE A 5 3.51 -6.33 6.27
C ILE A 5 4.65 -7.34 6.16
N LEU A 6 5.52 -7.36 7.18
CA LEU A 6 6.61 -8.32 7.27
C LEU A 6 6.08 -9.77 7.29
N LEU A 7 5.15 -10.08 8.19
CA LEU A 7 4.60 -11.43 8.32
C LEU A 7 3.87 -11.87 7.05
N LEU A 8 3.08 -10.99 6.44
CA LEU A 8 2.41 -11.27 5.16
C LEU A 8 3.44 -11.54 4.04
N THR A 9 4.49 -10.72 3.96
CA THR A 9 5.55 -10.89 2.96
C THR A 9 6.25 -12.24 3.11
N LEU A 10 6.59 -12.61 4.34
CA LEU A 10 7.24 -13.90 4.64
C LEU A 10 6.32 -15.07 4.28
N GLU A 11 5.03 -14.99 4.63
CA GLU A 11 4.06 -16.03 4.32
C GLU A 11 3.84 -16.19 2.81
N GLN A 12 3.73 -15.09 2.07
CA GLN A 12 3.61 -15.12 0.61
C GLN A 12 4.88 -15.73 -0.05
N LYS A 13 6.07 -15.38 0.45
CA LYS A 13 7.33 -15.98 0.01
C LYS A 13 7.39 -17.48 0.34
N ARG A 14 6.94 -17.88 1.53
CA ARG A 14 6.82 -19.30 1.94
C ARG A 14 5.91 -20.10 1.00
N GLN A 15 4.86 -19.47 0.46
CA GLN A 15 3.97 -20.03 -0.55
C GLN A 15 4.55 -20.01 -1.98
N GLY A 16 5.84 -19.72 -2.14
CA GLY A 16 6.55 -19.72 -3.42
C GLY A 16 6.27 -18.50 -4.30
N LYS A 17 5.72 -17.40 -3.74
CA LYS A 17 5.48 -16.17 -4.50
C LYS A 17 6.73 -15.29 -4.48
N HIS A 18 7.07 -14.71 -5.63
CA HIS A 18 8.12 -13.71 -5.72
C HIS A 18 7.60 -12.35 -5.26
N VAL A 19 7.91 -11.98 -4.02
CA VAL A 19 7.47 -10.70 -3.42
C VAL A 19 8.66 -9.76 -3.27
N VAL A 20 8.53 -8.56 -3.83
CA VAL A 20 9.50 -7.48 -3.67
C VAL A 20 8.93 -6.44 -2.74
N LEU A 21 9.57 -6.26 -1.59
CA LEU A 21 9.12 -5.28 -0.60
C LEU A 21 9.83 -3.95 -0.81
N ALA A 22 9.08 -2.85 -0.96
CA ALA A 22 9.63 -1.50 -0.96
C ALA A 22 9.50 -0.86 0.43
N TYR A 23 10.62 -0.42 1.02
CA TYR A 23 10.63 0.15 2.36
C TYR A 23 11.75 1.19 2.54
N ASN A 24 11.56 2.13 3.47
CA ASN A 24 12.59 3.10 3.87
C ASN A 24 13.21 2.80 5.24
N GLN A 25 12.56 2.04 6.11
CA GLN A 25 13.09 1.68 7.43
C GLN A 25 12.65 0.27 7.79
N GLY A 26 13.53 -0.50 8.44
CA GLY A 26 13.28 -1.89 8.84
C GLY A 26 14.40 -2.81 8.36
N LYS A 27 14.15 -4.12 8.43
CA LYS A 27 15.06 -5.14 7.92
C LYS A 27 14.56 -5.66 6.58
N SER A 28 15.49 -5.94 5.67
CA SER A 28 15.18 -6.65 4.43
C SER A 28 14.65 -8.05 4.73
N THR A 29 13.74 -8.53 3.90
CA THR A 29 13.26 -9.91 3.92
C THR A 29 13.94 -10.76 2.86
N ASP A 30 14.44 -10.12 1.81
CA ASP A 30 15.16 -10.76 0.71
C ASP A 30 16.18 -9.77 0.08
N LYS A 31 17.08 -10.29 -0.76
CA LYS A 31 18.06 -9.51 -1.54
C LYS A 31 17.40 -8.66 -2.63
N ASN A 32 16.22 -9.06 -3.09
CA ASN A 32 15.47 -8.37 -4.14
C ASN A 32 14.60 -7.22 -3.63
N ASP A 33 14.47 -7.06 -2.31
CA ASP A 33 13.67 -5.99 -1.73
C ASP A 33 14.27 -4.60 -2.05
N GLN A 34 13.41 -3.60 -2.21
CA GLN A 34 13.80 -2.24 -2.57
C GLN A 34 13.94 -1.37 -1.33
N TYR A 35 15.19 -1.12 -0.94
CA TYR A 35 15.50 -0.14 0.09
C TYR A 35 15.50 1.28 -0.52
N VAL A 36 14.43 2.03 -0.26
CA VAL A 36 14.20 3.38 -0.79
C VAL A 36 14.82 4.44 0.14
N ILE A 37 15.79 5.19 -0.37
CA ILE A 37 16.52 6.28 0.35
C ILE A 37 17.11 5.80 1.68
N PRO A 38 18.08 4.87 1.68
CA PRO A 38 18.61 4.27 2.90
C PRO A 38 19.30 5.25 3.85
N TRP A 39 19.87 6.34 3.32
CA TRP A 39 20.58 7.35 4.11
C TRP A 39 19.66 8.32 4.86
N LEU A 40 18.35 8.31 4.60
CA LEU A 40 17.40 9.22 5.24
C LEU A 40 16.27 8.46 5.91
N ASN A 41 16.11 8.69 7.21
CA ASN A 41 14.96 8.17 7.95
C ASN A 41 13.73 9.04 7.71
N LEU A 42 12.91 8.66 6.73
CA LEU A 42 11.70 9.39 6.34
C LEU A 42 10.67 9.48 7.47
N ARG A 43 10.71 8.63 8.50
CA ARG A 43 9.80 8.75 9.65
C ARG A 43 9.95 10.08 10.39
N LYS A 44 11.11 10.73 10.29
CA LYS A 44 11.38 12.05 10.89
C LYS A 44 10.83 13.21 10.05
N VAL A 45 10.49 12.97 8.77
CA VAL A 45 9.98 14.00 7.88
C VAL A 45 8.52 14.31 8.24
N ARG A 46 8.25 15.59 8.51
CA ARG A 46 6.91 16.14 8.75
C ARG A 46 6.68 17.29 7.78
N PRO A 47 5.43 17.52 7.33
CA PRO A 47 4.23 16.72 7.58
C PRO A 47 4.23 15.36 6.85
N GLN A 48 3.30 14.47 7.25
CA GLN A 48 3.20 13.09 6.73
C GLN A 48 3.07 13.02 5.19
N PHE A 49 2.39 13.98 4.56
CA PHE A 49 2.25 13.96 3.10
C PHE A 49 3.59 14.14 2.37
N LEU A 50 4.51 14.96 2.91
CA LEU A 50 5.86 15.14 2.34
C LEU A 50 6.66 13.85 2.43
N ARG A 51 6.60 13.21 3.60
CA ARG A 51 7.23 11.90 3.82
C ARG A 51 6.79 10.89 2.77
N ASP A 52 5.47 10.73 2.61
CA ASP A 52 4.91 9.75 1.69
C ASP A 52 5.25 10.13 0.23
N SER A 53 5.20 11.41 -0.12
CA SER A 53 5.54 11.89 -1.48
C SER A 53 7.00 11.64 -1.84
N ILE A 54 7.94 11.95 -0.94
CA ILE A 54 9.38 11.68 -1.15
C ILE A 54 9.62 10.18 -1.34
N PHE A 55 9.03 9.35 -0.48
CA PHE A 55 9.15 7.90 -0.59
C PHE A 55 8.67 7.38 -1.96
N TYR A 56 7.45 7.75 -2.36
CA TYR A 56 6.86 7.25 -3.59
C TYR A 56 7.51 7.81 -4.84
N CYS A 57 7.92 9.08 -4.86
CA CYS A 57 8.67 9.64 -5.99
C CYS A 57 9.99 8.90 -6.22
N CYS A 58 10.77 8.64 -5.16
CA CYS A 58 12.03 7.90 -5.29
C CYS A 58 11.82 6.44 -5.67
N LEU A 59 10.78 5.79 -5.15
CA LEU A 59 10.39 4.44 -5.56
C LEU A 59 10.03 4.40 -7.05
N LEU A 60 9.19 5.32 -7.51
CA LEU A 60 8.78 5.42 -8.92
C LEU A 60 9.98 5.65 -9.84
N TRP A 61 10.91 6.54 -9.45
CA TRP A 61 12.14 6.77 -10.18
C TRP A 61 12.97 5.49 -10.32
N ASN A 62 13.20 4.78 -9.21
CA ASN A 62 13.94 3.52 -9.20
C ASN A 62 13.28 2.46 -10.11
N MET A 63 11.95 2.34 -10.02
CA MET A 63 11.17 1.41 -10.85
C MET A 63 11.22 1.76 -12.34
N ALA A 64 11.13 3.05 -12.68
CA ALA A 64 11.20 3.52 -14.05
C ALA A 64 12.59 3.26 -14.66
N CYS A 65 13.67 3.59 -13.95
CA CYS A 65 15.05 3.32 -14.41
C CYS A 65 15.32 1.83 -14.65
N LYS A 66 14.72 0.95 -13.85
CA LYS A 66 14.91 -0.52 -13.96
C LYS A 66 13.87 -1.22 -14.83
N SER A 67 12.89 -0.50 -15.36
CA SER A 67 11.77 -1.06 -16.14
C SER A 67 11.10 -2.27 -15.48
N VAL A 68 10.94 -2.23 -14.15
CA VAL A 68 10.42 -3.38 -13.38
C VAL A 68 8.95 -3.58 -13.67
N LYS A 69 8.55 -4.84 -13.88
CA LYS A 69 7.16 -5.25 -14.04
C LYS A 69 6.70 -6.06 -12.83
N TYR A 70 5.44 -5.85 -12.44
CA TYR A 70 4.79 -6.61 -11.37
C TYR A 70 3.41 -7.00 -11.83
N ASP A 71 2.96 -8.21 -11.50
CA ASP A 71 1.58 -8.65 -11.78
C ASP A 71 0.58 -8.04 -10.79
N VAL A 72 1.04 -7.82 -9.54
CA VAL A 72 0.26 -7.31 -8.43
C VAL A 72 1.00 -6.18 -7.71
N VAL A 73 0.29 -5.09 -7.47
CA VAL A 73 0.74 -4.01 -6.57
C VAL A 73 -0.15 -3.98 -5.33
N HIS A 74 0.44 -4.23 -4.17
CA HIS A 74 -0.25 -4.21 -2.88
C HIS A 74 0.25 -3.05 -2.03
N ILE A 75 -0.63 -2.09 -1.74
CA ILE A 75 -0.32 -0.88 -0.96
C ILE A 75 -1.00 -0.92 0.40
N HIS A 76 -0.21 -0.62 1.43
CA HIS A 76 -0.66 -0.46 2.80
C HIS A 76 -0.63 1.03 3.18
N GLY A 77 -1.71 1.55 3.77
CA GLY A 77 -1.70 2.89 4.33
C GLY A 77 -3.04 3.61 4.34
N ALA A 78 -2.98 4.94 4.30
CA ALA A 78 -4.13 5.84 4.24
C ALA A 78 -4.48 6.20 2.78
N TRP A 79 -5.51 7.03 2.61
CA TRP A 79 -6.03 7.43 1.29
C TRP A 79 -4.96 7.93 0.31
N SER A 80 -3.97 8.70 0.79
CA SER A 80 -2.90 9.28 -0.04
C SER A 80 -2.01 8.19 -0.65
N ALA A 81 -1.74 7.12 0.09
CA ALA A 81 -0.96 5.98 -0.40
C ALA A 81 -1.65 5.30 -1.60
N PHE A 82 -2.98 5.25 -1.62
CA PHE A 82 -3.70 4.59 -2.71
C PHE A 82 -3.64 5.34 -4.04
N ILE A 83 -3.46 6.66 -4.00
CA ILE A 83 -3.19 7.47 -5.19
C ILE A 83 -1.85 7.03 -5.78
N TRP A 84 -0.81 6.94 -4.94
CA TRP A 84 0.51 6.46 -5.36
C TRP A 84 0.47 5.01 -5.86
N GLY A 85 -0.33 4.14 -5.25
CA GLY A 85 -0.52 2.78 -5.72
C GLY A 85 -1.07 2.68 -7.15
N ASN A 86 -1.96 3.58 -7.54
CA ASN A 86 -2.43 3.64 -8.93
C ASN A 86 -1.30 4.00 -9.89
N ILE A 87 -0.46 4.98 -9.52
CA ILE A 87 0.68 5.41 -10.32
C ILE A 87 1.72 4.29 -10.43
N ILE A 88 2.07 3.66 -9.30
CA ILE A 88 3.01 2.52 -9.24
C ILE A 88 2.53 1.39 -10.13
N ALA A 89 1.25 0.99 -10.01
CA ALA A 89 0.69 -0.08 -10.82
C ALA A 89 0.72 0.24 -12.32
N ASN A 90 0.54 1.49 -12.72
CA ASN A 90 0.65 1.89 -14.11
C ASN A 90 2.10 1.83 -14.61
N VAL A 91 3.06 2.32 -13.82
CA VAL A 91 4.50 2.27 -14.16
C VAL A 91 5.00 0.83 -14.24
N SER A 92 4.56 -0.04 -13.33
CA SER A 92 4.93 -1.46 -13.31
C SER A 92 4.10 -2.35 -14.21
N LYS A 93 3.15 -1.79 -14.97
CA LYS A 93 2.19 -2.52 -15.82
C LYS A 93 1.41 -3.62 -15.07
N SER A 94 1.12 -3.38 -13.80
CA SER A 94 0.37 -4.30 -12.94
C SER A 94 -1.10 -4.35 -13.33
N THR A 95 -1.61 -5.56 -13.48
CA THR A 95 -3.01 -5.82 -13.80
C THR A 95 -3.88 -5.83 -12.55
N VAL A 96 -3.30 -6.18 -11.39
CA VAL A 96 -4.01 -6.24 -10.12
C VAL A 96 -3.50 -5.19 -9.14
N ARG A 97 -4.42 -4.46 -8.51
CA ARG A 97 -4.18 -3.49 -7.45
C ARG A 97 -4.90 -3.93 -6.19
N VAL A 98 -4.15 -4.07 -5.10
CA VAL A 98 -4.64 -4.47 -3.78
C VAL A 98 -4.36 -3.35 -2.80
N ALA A 99 -5.36 -2.97 -2.01
CA ALA A 99 -5.24 -1.99 -0.94
C ALA A 99 -5.40 -2.68 0.41
N SER A 100 -4.60 -2.27 1.40
CA SER A 100 -4.83 -2.58 2.81
C SER A 100 -4.92 -1.27 3.59
N ILE A 101 -6.11 -1.02 4.13
CA ILE A 101 -6.43 0.17 4.91
C ILE A 101 -6.19 -0.13 6.38
N HIS A 102 -5.41 0.75 7.01
CA HIS A 102 -5.12 0.71 8.45
C HIS A 102 -5.65 1.98 9.11
N GLY A 103 -6.27 1.79 10.28
CA GLY A 103 -6.78 2.89 11.11
C GLY A 103 -8.15 3.43 10.69
N SER A 104 -8.60 4.46 11.41
CA SER A 104 -9.94 5.00 11.28
C SER A 104 -10.13 5.82 10.01
N LEU A 105 -11.22 5.56 9.30
CA LEU A 105 -11.63 6.32 8.12
C LEU A 105 -12.33 7.62 8.53
N LYS A 106 -12.16 8.66 7.70
CA LYS A 106 -12.88 9.92 7.87
C LYS A 106 -14.27 9.82 7.20
N THR A 107 -15.34 10.15 7.92
CA THR A 107 -16.70 9.81 7.46
C THR A 107 -17.43 10.93 6.71
N SER A 108 -16.88 12.16 6.66
CA SER A 108 -17.55 13.29 6.00
C SER A 108 -17.72 13.09 4.49
N LEU A 109 -18.73 13.75 3.89
CA LEU A 109 -19.08 13.62 2.47
C LEU A 109 -17.89 13.86 1.52
N PHE A 110 -17.02 14.81 1.86
CA PHE A 110 -15.78 15.07 1.13
C PHE A 110 -14.90 13.82 1.10
N TRP A 111 -14.65 13.22 2.26
CA TRP A 111 -13.80 12.02 2.37
C TRP A 111 -14.41 10.80 1.68
N GLN A 112 -15.74 10.65 1.69
CA GLN A 112 -16.40 9.60 0.92
C GLN A 112 -16.10 9.70 -0.58
N LYS A 113 -16.14 10.91 -1.15
CA LYS A 113 -15.77 11.15 -2.56
C LYS A 113 -14.29 10.82 -2.81
N VAL A 114 -13.40 11.22 -1.90
CA VAL A 114 -11.97 10.91 -1.98
C VAL A 114 -11.73 9.40 -1.97
N TYR A 115 -12.33 8.66 -1.04
CA TYR A 115 -12.18 7.20 -0.97
C TYR A 115 -12.69 6.51 -2.23
N ARG A 116 -13.90 6.86 -2.70
CA ARG A 116 -14.42 6.33 -3.97
C ARG A 116 -13.46 6.56 -5.12
N TRP A 117 -12.94 7.78 -5.26
CA TRP A 117 -12.04 8.11 -6.36
C TRP A 117 -10.69 7.40 -6.26
N CYS A 118 -10.08 7.33 -5.07
CA CYS A 118 -8.78 6.69 -4.89
C CYS A 118 -8.84 5.16 -5.05
N LEU A 119 -9.95 4.55 -4.61
CA LEU A 119 -10.09 3.10 -4.49
C LEU A 119 -10.85 2.45 -5.65
N LYS A 120 -11.50 3.20 -6.55
CA LYS A 120 -12.29 2.63 -7.66
C LYS A 120 -11.52 1.65 -8.56
N SER A 121 -10.21 1.85 -8.71
CA SER A 121 -9.33 1.06 -9.56
C SER A 121 -8.73 -0.17 -8.87
N TYR A 122 -8.95 -0.32 -7.57
CA TYR A 122 -8.45 -1.46 -6.79
C TYR A 122 -9.39 -2.64 -6.94
N GLN A 123 -8.84 -3.82 -7.24
CA GLN A 123 -9.61 -5.06 -7.41
C GLN A 123 -9.94 -5.69 -6.06
N ILE A 124 -9.10 -5.47 -5.04
CA ILE A 124 -9.28 -5.99 -3.70
C ILE A 124 -8.91 -4.91 -2.70
N ILE A 125 -9.79 -4.66 -1.73
CA ILE A 125 -9.57 -3.70 -0.65
C ILE A 125 -9.73 -4.42 0.68
N TYR A 126 -8.64 -4.57 1.43
CA TYR A 126 -8.67 -5.12 2.78
C TYR A 126 -8.81 -4.00 3.82
N CYS A 127 -9.68 -4.22 4.80
CA CYS A 127 -9.78 -3.41 6.00
C CYS A 127 -9.50 -4.26 7.23
N THR A 128 -8.70 -3.74 8.16
CA THR A 128 -8.44 -4.43 9.44
C THR A 128 -9.64 -4.35 10.39
N GLY A 129 -10.38 -3.24 10.36
CA GLY A 129 -11.58 -3.04 11.16
C GLY A 129 -12.86 -3.29 10.37
N SER A 130 -13.85 -3.90 11.05
CA SER A 130 -15.14 -4.26 10.44
C SER A 130 -16.02 -3.04 10.20
N ALA A 131 -15.90 -2.00 11.03
CA ALA A 131 -16.59 -0.73 10.86
C ALA A 131 -16.14 -0.01 9.58
N GLU A 132 -14.83 0.01 9.33
CA GLU A 132 -14.23 0.60 8.13
C GLU A 132 -14.66 -0.16 6.87
N ALA A 133 -14.68 -1.50 6.93
CA ALA A 133 -15.21 -2.31 5.82
C ALA A 133 -16.67 -1.96 5.52
N LYS A 134 -17.54 -1.93 6.53
CA LYS A 134 -18.96 -1.58 6.39
C LYS A 134 -19.14 -0.17 5.80
N PHE A 135 -18.35 0.79 6.25
CA PHE A 135 -18.40 2.17 5.74
C PHE A 135 -17.98 2.25 4.26
N LEU A 136 -16.91 1.57 3.85
CA LEU A 136 -16.50 1.58 2.44
C LEU A 136 -17.52 0.90 1.53
N ILE A 137 -18.14 -0.17 2.01
CA ILE A 137 -19.25 -0.83 1.32
C ILE A 137 -20.45 0.12 1.19
N SER A 138 -20.82 0.83 2.26
CA SER A 138 -21.97 1.75 2.25
C SER A 138 -21.78 2.94 1.30
N ILE A 139 -20.54 3.32 0.98
CA ILE A 139 -20.26 4.36 -0.02
C ILE A 139 -20.10 3.83 -1.45
N GLY A 140 -20.32 2.54 -1.68
CA GLY A 140 -20.42 1.92 -3.01
C GLY A 140 -19.21 1.09 -3.47
N LEU A 141 -18.23 0.82 -2.60
CA LEU A 141 -17.08 -0.04 -2.94
C LEU A 141 -17.41 -1.51 -2.65
N LYS A 142 -17.62 -2.32 -3.69
CA LYS A 142 -18.09 -3.71 -3.57
C LYS A 142 -16.97 -4.72 -3.31
N GLN A 143 -15.73 -4.37 -3.63
CA GLN A 143 -14.55 -5.22 -3.56
C GLN A 143 -13.85 -5.22 -2.18
N VAL A 144 -14.57 -4.75 -1.15
CA VAL A 144 -14.04 -4.58 0.20
C VAL A 144 -14.17 -5.89 0.98
N ARG A 145 -13.08 -6.30 1.63
CA ARG A 145 -13.00 -7.48 2.49
C ARG A 145 -12.51 -7.06 3.85
N TRP A 146 -13.22 -7.47 4.89
CA TRP A 146 -12.71 -7.36 6.25
C TRP A 146 -11.75 -8.52 6.53
N GLN A 147 -10.56 -8.21 7.02
CA GLN A 147 -9.54 -9.18 7.39
C GLN A 147 -8.73 -8.62 8.55
N SER A 148 -8.74 -9.28 9.71
CA SER A 148 -7.95 -8.85 10.86
C SER A 148 -6.44 -8.86 10.53
N SER A 149 -5.67 -8.00 11.20
CA SER A 149 -4.23 -7.83 10.93
C SER A 149 -3.39 -9.07 11.21
N GLY A 150 -3.92 -10.05 11.95
CA GLY A 150 -3.24 -11.31 12.26
C GLY A 150 -2.00 -11.16 13.16
N ILE A 151 -1.67 -9.95 13.61
CA ILE A 151 -0.64 -9.71 14.62
C ILE A 151 -1.26 -10.07 15.98
N ARG A 152 -0.63 -11.01 16.69
CA ARG A 152 -0.87 -11.27 18.12
C ARG A 152 0.11 -10.46 18.95
#